data_AF-A0A520X3Y5-F1
#
_entry.id   AF-A0A520X3Y5-F1
#
_cell.length_a   1.000
_cell.length_b   1.000
_cell.length_c   1.000
_cell.angle_alpha   90.00
_cell.angle_beta   90.00
_cell.angle_gamma   90.00
#
_symmetry.space_group_name_H-M   'P 1'
#
loop_
_entity.id
_entity.type
_entity.pdbx_description
1 polymer ?
#
loop_
_entity_poly.entity_id
_entity_poly.type
_entity_poly.pdbx_seq_one_letter_code
_entity_poly.pdbx_strand_id
1 'polypeptide(L)'
;MSTERDPQLMALFAEAETELDDPGFRHELMQSIGKERRKTLIVWTAFVAVALVCVVLFAAPFVAAAEMATALLPSSLVSIEADWLQQLLAPVNSIAAAIAIGFLTLRKLYRRLFR
;
A
#
# COMPACT_ATOMS: atom_id res chain seq x y z
N MET A 1 48.47 -1.55 -22.64
CA MET A 1 48.04 -0.44 -21.77
C MET A 1 48.55 0.85 -22.38
N SER A 2 47.81 1.40 -23.34
CA SER A 2 47.96 2.81 -23.76
C SER A 2 46.75 3.54 -23.20
N THR A 3 46.96 4.23 -22.09
CA THR A 3 45.98 5.13 -21.47
C THR A 3 45.95 6.45 -22.24
N GLU A 4 45.83 6.37 -23.57
CA GLU A 4 45.81 7.53 -24.44
C GLU A 4 44.39 8.09 -24.40
N ARG A 5 44.16 8.99 -23.44
CA ARG A 5 42.89 9.72 -23.33
C ARG A 5 42.67 10.48 -24.63
N ASP A 6 41.56 10.18 -25.29
CA ASP A 6 41.14 10.88 -26.50
C ASP A 6 41.02 12.38 -26.21
N PRO A 7 41.82 13.25 -26.86
CA PRO A 7 41.80 14.68 -26.61
C PRO A 7 40.46 15.32 -26.98
N GLN A 8 39.70 14.74 -27.90
CA GLN A 8 38.37 15.23 -28.26
C GLN A 8 37.37 14.97 -27.14
N LEU A 9 37.43 13.80 -26.50
CA LEU A 9 36.60 13.53 -25.32
C LEU A 9 36.98 14.46 -24.17
N MET A 10 38.27 14.72 -23.93
CA MET A 10 38.69 15.68 -22.89
C MET A 10 38.19 17.10 -23.16
N ALA A 11 38.17 17.56 -24.42
CA ALA A 11 37.62 18.86 -24.76
C ALA A 11 36.11 18.93 -24.49
N LEU A 12 35.36 17.89 -24.87
CA LEU A 12 33.91 17.81 -24.61
C LEU A 12 33.60 17.77 -23.11
N PHE A 13 34.40 17.07 -22.31
CA PHE A 13 34.25 17.06 -20.85
C PHE A 13 34.61 18.41 -20.22
N ALA A 14 35.66 19.08 -20.68
CA ALA A 14 36.04 20.40 -20.18
C ALA A 14 35.00 21.47 -20.51
N GLU A 15 34.41 21.41 -21.70
CA GLU A 15 33.33 22.30 -22.11
C GLU A 15 32.05 22.04 -21.29
N ALA A 16 31.66 20.77 -21.12
CA ALA A 16 30.54 20.41 -20.27
C ALA A 16 30.77 20.78 -18.79
N GLU A 17 31.98 20.64 -18.27
CA GLU A 17 32.32 21.04 -16.89
C GLU A 17 32.15 22.55 -16.70
N THR A 18 32.51 23.34 -17.71
CA THR A 18 32.34 24.81 -17.71
C THR A 18 30.86 25.22 -17.77
N GLU A 19 30.06 24.52 -18.59
CA GLU A 19 28.61 24.73 -18.68
C GLU A 19 27.89 24.32 -17.38
N LEU A 20 28.33 23.23 -16.73
CA LEU A 20 27.82 22.79 -15.44
C LEU A 20 28.26 23.67 -14.27
N ASP A 21 29.35 24.43 -14.39
CA ASP A 21 29.84 25.38 -13.40
C ASP A 21 29.18 26.78 -13.55
N ASP A 22 28.33 26.96 -14.56
CA ASP A 22 27.51 28.17 -14.68
C ASP A 22 26.55 28.28 -13.47
N PRO A 23 26.70 29.32 -12.64
CA PRO A 23 25.82 29.54 -11.50
C PRO A 23 24.36 29.77 -11.92
N GLY A 24 24.10 30.25 -13.14
CA GLY A 24 22.75 30.40 -13.69
C GLY A 24 22.06 29.04 -13.90
N PHE A 25 22.70 28.16 -14.66
CA PHE A 25 22.25 26.79 -14.90
C PHE A 25 22.02 26.00 -13.59
N ARG A 26 22.96 26.06 -12.64
CA ARG A 26 22.81 25.39 -11.33
C ARG A 26 21.63 25.93 -10.52
N HIS A 27 21.41 27.24 -10.54
CA HIS A 27 20.30 27.87 -9.83
C HIS A 27 18.95 27.45 -10.43
N GLU A 28 18.86 27.37 -11.76
CA GLU A 28 17.64 26.95 -12.46
C GLU A 28 17.34 25.47 -12.25
N LEU A 29 18.35 24.60 -12.26
CA LEU A 29 18.22 23.18 -11.90
C LEU A 29 17.78 22.98 -10.44
N MET A 30 18.35 23.72 -9.50
CA MET A 30 17.93 23.61 -8.10
C MET A 30 16.50 24.15 -7.88
N GLN A 31 16.09 25.18 -8.61
CA GLN A 31 14.70 25.63 -8.60
C GLN A 31 13.73 24.62 -9.20
N SER A 32 14.09 23.95 -10.30
CA SER A 32 13.23 22.95 -10.95
C SER A 32 13.07 21.71 -10.06
N ILE A 33 14.17 21.18 -9.50
CA ILE A 33 14.16 20.06 -8.55
C ILE A 33 13.36 20.44 -7.28
N GLY A 34 13.52 21.68 -6.78
CA GLY A 34 12.81 22.18 -5.62
C GLY A 34 11.29 22.28 -5.84
N LYS A 35 10.85 22.69 -7.04
CA LYS A 35 9.43 22.77 -7.41
C LYS A 35 8.78 21.38 -7.48
N GLU A 36 9.45 20.40 -8.08
CA GLU A 36 8.92 19.04 -8.15
C GLU A 36 8.83 18.38 -6.78
N ARG A 37 9.87 18.49 -5.95
CA ARG A 37 9.84 17.99 -4.56
C ARG A 37 8.72 18.63 -3.76
N ARG A 38 8.49 19.94 -3.87
CA ARG A 38 7.40 20.64 -3.17
C ARG A 38 6.03 20.14 -3.63
N LYS A 39 5.81 19.97 -4.93
CA LYS A 39 4.54 19.42 -5.45
C LYS A 39 4.28 18.02 -4.89
N THR A 40 5.29 17.15 -4.93
CA THR A 40 5.18 15.80 -4.39
C THR A 40 4.87 15.81 -2.90
N LEU A 41 5.56 16.65 -2.12
CA LEU A 41 5.30 16.77 -0.68
C LEU A 41 3.87 17.26 -0.39
N ILE A 42 3.38 18.26 -1.13
CA ILE A 42 2.03 18.80 -0.99
C ILE A 42 0.98 17.75 -1.32
N VAL A 43 1.17 17.00 -2.43
CA VAL A 43 0.27 15.91 -2.82
C VAL A 43 0.24 14.83 -1.74
N TRP A 44 1.40 14.43 -1.22
CA TRP A 44 1.47 13.44 -0.15
C TRP A 44 0.83 13.93 1.15
N THR A 45 1.02 15.19 1.53
CA THR A 45 0.36 15.75 2.72
C THR A 45 -1.14 15.82 2.55
N ALA A 46 -1.63 16.24 1.38
CA ALA A 46 -3.05 16.25 1.06
C ALA A 46 -3.63 14.84 1.09
N PHE A 47 -2.93 13.85 0.51
CA PHE A 47 -3.34 12.45 0.52
C PHE A 47 -3.45 11.91 1.95
N VAL A 48 -2.45 12.15 2.80
CA VAL A 48 -2.47 11.73 4.21
C VAL A 48 -3.61 12.40 4.96
N ALA A 49 -3.86 13.69 4.74
CA ALA A 49 -4.95 14.41 5.38
C ALA A 49 -6.32 13.82 4.99
N VAL A 50 -6.54 13.56 3.69
CA VAL A 50 -7.78 12.93 3.20
C VAL A 50 -7.93 11.52 3.77
N ALA A 51 -6.87 10.71 3.75
CA ALA A 51 -6.89 9.38 4.33
C ALA A 51 -7.25 9.40 5.82
N LEU A 52 -6.72 10.37 6.58
CA LEU A 52 -7.04 10.55 8.00
C LEU A 52 -8.54 10.87 8.19
N VAL A 53 -9.09 11.78 7.40
CA VAL A 53 -10.52 12.14 7.44
C VAL A 53 -11.39 10.92 7.12
N CYS A 54 -11.03 10.15 6.10
CA CYS A 54 -11.71 8.90 5.77
C CYS A 54 -11.65 7.91 6.95
N VAL A 55 -10.49 7.72 7.57
CA VAL A 55 -10.36 6.82 8.74
C VAL A 55 -11.28 7.27 9.87
N VAL A 56 -11.33 8.57 10.19
CA VAL A 56 -12.20 9.08 11.27
C VAL A 56 -13.68 8.89 10.93
N LEU A 57 -14.10 9.23 9.71
CA LEU A 57 -15.50 9.06 9.28
C LEU A 57 -15.94 7.60 9.24
N PHE A 58 -15.06 6.71 8.78
CA PHE A 58 -15.37 5.30 8.63
C PHE A 58 -15.02 4.46 9.87
N ALA A 59 -14.33 5.01 10.88
CA ALA A 59 -14.01 4.28 12.11
C ALA A 59 -15.27 3.80 12.83
N ALA A 60 -16.25 4.68 13.03
CA ALA A 60 -17.50 4.34 13.71
C ALA A 60 -18.31 3.24 12.99
N PRO A 61 -18.63 3.35 11.68
CA PRO A 61 -19.36 2.30 10.99
C PRO A 61 -18.54 1.01 10.86
N PHE A 62 -17.21 1.09 10.76
CA PHE A 62 -16.35 -0.09 10.74
C PHE A 62 -16.37 -0.84 12.06
N VAL A 63 -16.27 -0.13 13.19
CA VAL A 63 -16.37 -0.74 14.53
C VAL A 63 -17.76 -1.33 14.74
N ALA A 64 -18.83 -0.61 14.38
CA ALA A 64 -20.19 -1.14 14.47
C ALA A 64 -20.39 -2.39 13.61
N ALA A 65 -19.87 -2.40 12.37
CA ALA A 65 -19.91 -3.57 11.51
C ALA A 65 -19.09 -4.74 12.08
N ALA A 66 -17.93 -4.46 12.69
CA ALA A 66 -17.11 -5.47 13.34
C ALA A 66 -17.80 -6.05 14.58
N GLU A 67 -18.47 -5.23 15.39
CA GLU A 67 -19.27 -5.66 16.53
C GLU A 67 -20.47 -6.51 16.11
N MET A 68 -21.17 -6.13 15.03
CA MET A 68 -22.24 -6.94 14.48
C MET A 68 -21.71 -8.27 13.93
N ALA A 69 -20.57 -8.25 13.24
CA ALA A 69 -19.94 -9.47 12.76
C ALA A 69 -19.56 -10.37 13.93
N THR A 70 -18.90 -9.85 14.97
CA THR A 70 -18.49 -10.65 16.14
C THR A 70 -19.67 -11.14 16.97
N ALA A 71 -20.78 -10.41 17.03
CA ALA A 71 -22.02 -10.90 17.62
C ALA A 71 -22.63 -12.06 16.83
N LEU A 72 -22.46 -12.07 15.50
CA LEU A 72 -22.95 -13.13 14.61
C LEU A 72 -21.98 -14.32 14.50
N LEU A 73 -20.69 -14.15 14.74
CA LEU A 73 -19.69 -15.25 14.71
C LEU A 73 -20.03 -16.46 15.61
N PRO A 74 -20.50 -16.29 16.86
CA PRO A 74 -20.89 -17.42 17.71
C PRO A 74 -22.26 -18.01 17.35
N SER A 75 -23.02 -17.38 16.45
CA SER A 75 -24.28 -17.97 15.98
C SER A 75 -24.01 -19.17 15.08
N SER A 76 -24.75 -20.26 15.33
CA SER A 76 -24.63 -21.50 14.59
C SER A 76 -25.30 -21.36 13.22
N LEU A 77 -24.67 -21.83 12.14
CA LEU A 77 -25.25 -21.74 10.79
C LEU A 77 -26.51 -22.59 10.64
N VAL A 78 -26.61 -23.68 11.39
CA VAL A 78 -27.73 -24.63 11.35
C VAL A 78 -28.12 -24.96 12.79
N SER A 79 -29.40 -24.76 13.14
CA SER A 79 -29.94 -25.22 14.42
C SER A 79 -30.03 -26.75 14.40
N ILE A 80 -29.22 -27.42 15.21
CA ILE A 80 -29.21 -28.87 15.34
C ILE A 80 -29.91 -29.21 16.66
N GLU A 81 -31.04 -29.93 16.59
CA GLU A 81 -31.86 -30.30 17.77
C GLU A 81 -31.20 -31.31 18.72
N ALA A 82 -30.16 -32.01 18.26
CA ALA A 82 -29.42 -32.99 19.07
C ALA A 82 -28.16 -32.38 19.69
N ASP A 83 -28.18 -32.14 21.00
CA ASP A 83 -27.09 -31.49 21.77
C ASP A 83 -25.70 -32.13 21.57
N TRP A 84 -25.64 -33.46 21.48
CA TRP A 84 -24.38 -34.20 21.27
C TRP A 84 -23.78 -33.97 19.88
N LEU A 85 -24.63 -33.77 18.86
CA LEU A 85 -24.24 -33.52 17.48
C LEU A 85 -23.83 -32.05 17.30
N GLN A 86 -24.51 -31.14 18.02
CA GLN A 86 -24.17 -29.72 18.08
C GLN A 86 -22.77 -29.51 18.67
N GLN A 87 -22.40 -30.26 19.71
CA GLN A 87 -21.09 -30.14 20.36
C GLN A 87 -19.93 -30.67 19.49
N LEU A 88 -20.19 -31.71 18.70
CA LEU A 88 -19.25 -32.27 17.72
C LEU A 88 -19.05 -31.36 16.50
N LEU A 89 -20.14 -30.72 16.05
CA LEU A 89 -20.13 -29.86 14.87
C LEU A 89 -19.90 -28.38 15.20
N ALA A 90 -19.93 -27.96 16.47
CA ALA A 90 -19.71 -26.57 16.91
C ALA A 90 -18.52 -25.86 16.24
N PRO A 91 -17.31 -26.47 16.11
CA PRO A 91 -16.18 -25.79 15.46
C PRO A 91 -16.34 -25.62 13.94
N VAL A 92 -17.19 -26.41 13.29
CA VAL A 92 -17.42 -26.37 11.82
C VAL A 92 -18.74 -25.64 11.48
N ASN A 93 -19.72 -25.68 12.38
CA ASN A 93 -21.06 -25.12 12.26
C ASN A 93 -21.14 -23.71 12.88
N SER A 94 -20.11 -22.89 12.64
CA SER A 94 -20.04 -21.49 13.06
C SER A 94 -19.77 -20.59 11.86
N ILE A 95 -20.42 -19.42 11.84
CA ILE A 95 -20.21 -18.39 10.81
C ILE A 95 -18.72 -18.01 10.71
N ALA A 96 -17.99 -18.09 11.83
CA ALA A 96 -16.54 -17.91 11.85
C ALA A 96 -15.78 -18.90 10.96
N ALA A 97 -16.18 -20.18 10.96
CA ALA A 97 -15.57 -21.21 10.12
C ALA A 97 -15.85 -20.95 8.63
N ALA A 98 -17.08 -20.55 8.28
CA ALA A 98 -17.45 -20.19 6.92
C ALA A 98 -16.65 -18.98 6.40
N ILE A 99 -16.51 -17.92 7.21
CA ILE A 99 -15.71 -16.74 6.89
C ILE A 99 -14.23 -17.09 6.76
N ALA A 100 -13.68 -17.91 7.66
CA ALA A 100 -12.29 -18.34 7.60
C ALA A 100 -11.99 -19.12 6.30
N ILE A 101 -12.88 -20.03 5.89
CA ILE A 101 -12.76 -20.76 4.62
C ILE A 101 -12.85 -19.78 3.42
N GLY A 102 -13.79 -18.84 3.45
CA GLY A 102 -13.91 -17.79 2.43
C GLY A 102 -12.64 -16.95 2.30
N PHE A 103 -12.05 -16.53 3.41
CA PHE A 103 -10.83 -15.75 3.41
C PHE A 103 -9.62 -16.56 2.92
N LEU A 104 -9.51 -17.83 3.31
CA LEU A 104 -8.44 -18.73 2.85
C LEU A 104 -8.52 -19.02 1.35
N THR A 105 -9.73 -19.24 0.82
CA THR A 105 -9.95 -19.44 -0.61
C THR A 105 -9.65 -18.18 -1.41
N LEU A 106 -10.12 -17.01 -0.95
CA LEU A 106 -9.82 -15.72 -1.57
C LEU A 106 -8.32 -15.42 -1.56
N ARG A 107 -7.64 -15.64 -0.42
CA ARG A 107 -6.19 -15.49 -0.29
C ARG A 107 -5.43 -16.41 -1.26
N LYS A 108 -5.90 -17.65 -1.43
CA LYS A 108 -5.33 -18.62 -2.38
C LYS A 108 -5.54 -18.17 -3.83
N LEU A 109 -6.70 -17.62 -4.15
CA LEU A 109 -7.02 -17.08 -5.48
C LEU A 109 -6.16 -15.85 -5.80
N TYR A 110 -6.07 -14.91 -4.85
CA TYR A 110 -5.24 -13.71 -4.99
C TYR A 110 -3.78 -14.05 -5.24
N ARG A 111 -3.21 -14.99 -4.47
CA ARG A 111 -1.84 -15.48 -4.71
C ARG A 111 -1.65 -16.16 -6.06
N ARG A 112 -2.70 -16.70 -6.67
CA ARG A 112 -2.63 -17.38 -7.97
C ARG A 112 -2.76 -16.41 -9.14
N LEU A 113 -3.41 -15.26 -8.93
CA LEU A 113 -3.61 -14.23 -9.96
C LEU A 113 -2.49 -13.19 -9.98
N PHE A 114 -1.92 -12.87 -8.81
CA PHE A 114 -0.89 -11.82 -8.65
C PHE A 114 0.54 -12.37 -8.44
N ARG A 115 0.74 -13.67 -8.68
CA ARG A 115 2.04 -14.33 -8.66
C ARG A 115 2.11 -15.34 -9.79
#